data_AF-A0A950F939-F1
#
_entry.id   AF-A0A950F939-F1
#
_cell.length_a   1.000
_cell.length_b   1.000
_cell.length_c   1.000
_cell.angle_alpha   90.00
_cell.angle_beta   90.00
_cell.angle_gamma   90.00
#
_symmetry.space_group_name_H-M   'P 1'
#
loop_
_entity.id
_entity.type
_entity.pdbx_description
1 polymer ?
#
loop_
_entity_poly.entity_id
_entity_poly.type
_entity_poly.pdbx_seq_one_letter_code
_entity_poly.pdbx_strand_id
1 'polypeptide(L)'
;MSFRTAQLSFVHAVRVIRRKLPVFSAIPPQQKTAFHQAVLDEILEQRVVSSRHRWNPRAIKRKMSNYPLRSAMGKKHLQPIAYYIRILK
;
A
#
# COMPACT_ATOMS: atom_id res chain seq x y z
N MET A 1 -12.78 -1.20 19.27
CA MET A 1 -12.32 -1.66 17.93
C MET A 1 -11.04 -0.91 17.58
N SER A 2 -9.89 -1.59 17.53
CA SER A 2 -8.57 -0.94 17.46
C SER A 2 -8.04 -0.94 16.01
N PHE A 3 -8.24 0.16 15.27
CA PHE A 3 -7.67 0.35 13.93
C PHE A 3 -6.26 0.96 14.00
N ARG A 4 -5.29 0.23 14.56
CA ARG A 4 -3.92 0.75 14.84
C ARG A 4 -2.90 0.62 13.70
N THR A 5 -3.29 0.35 12.46
CA THR A 5 -2.33 0.28 11.33
C THR A 5 -2.93 0.77 10.00
N ALA A 6 -3.58 1.94 10.00
CA ALA A 6 -3.93 2.58 8.73
C ALA A 6 -2.67 3.17 8.10
N GLN A 7 -2.16 2.57 7.02
CA GLN A 7 -1.05 3.15 6.26
C GLN A 7 -1.59 4.23 5.33
N LEU A 8 -0.85 5.33 5.21
CA LEU A 8 -1.16 6.37 4.22
C LEU A 8 -0.91 5.83 2.82
N SER A 9 -1.76 6.22 1.89
CA SER A 9 -1.66 5.80 0.50
C SER A 9 -0.80 6.80 -0.29
N PHE A 10 0.41 6.39 -0.67
CA PHE A 10 1.35 7.26 -1.38
C PHE A 10 0.73 7.84 -2.68
N VAL A 11 0.05 6.99 -3.47
CA VAL A 11 -0.55 7.40 -4.74
C VAL A 11 -1.68 8.42 -4.52
N HIS A 12 -2.52 8.22 -3.51
CA HIS A 12 -3.58 9.19 -3.19
C HIS A 12 -2.97 10.52 -2.75
N ALA A 13 -1.99 10.48 -1.84
CA ALA A 13 -1.33 11.67 -1.34
C ALA A 13 -0.73 12.49 -2.50
N VAL A 14 -0.04 11.83 -3.44
CA VAL A 14 0.50 12.49 -4.64
C VAL A 14 -0.62 13.08 -5.51
N ARG A 15 -1.74 12.37 -5.70
CA ARG A 15 -2.88 12.88 -6.47
C ARG A 15 -3.51 14.11 -5.82
N VAL A 16 -3.71 14.09 -4.51
CA VAL A 16 -4.23 15.23 -3.73
C VAL A 16 -3.29 16.42 -3.87
N ILE A 17 -1.98 16.22 -3.64
CA ILE A 17 -0.97 17.27 -3.76
C ILE A 17 -1.00 17.88 -5.16
N ARG A 18 -0.97 17.06 -6.23
CA ARG A 18 -0.99 17.55 -7.62
C ARG A 18 -2.25 18.36 -7.96
N ARG A 19 -3.42 17.97 -7.42
CA ARG A 19 -4.67 18.73 -7.60
C ARG A 19 -4.66 20.07 -6.86
N LYS A 20 -4.06 20.12 -5.66
CA LYS A 20 -4.15 21.27 -4.74
C LYS A 20 -3.01 22.27 -4.91
N LEU A 21 -1.90 21.86 -5.50
CA LEU A 21 -0.72 22.69 -5.77
C LEU A 21 -1.03 24.02 -6.51
N PRO A 22 -1.80 24.05 -7.61
CA PRO A 22 -2.10 25.31 -8.30
C PRO A 22 -2.96 26.27 -7.48
N VAL A 23 -3.79 25.75 -6.57
CA VAL A 23 -4.63 26.57 -5.68
C VAL A 23 -3.79 27.11 -4.53
N PHE A 24 -2.82 26.33 -4.04
CA PHE A 24 -1.97 26.72 -2.91
C PHE A 24 -1.14 27.98 -3.18
N SER A 25 -0.67 28.20 -4.42
CA SER A 25 0.09 29.40 -4.78
C SER A 25 -0.77 30.66 -4.82
N ALA A 26 -2.07 30.53 -5.12
CA ALA A 26 -3.01 31.65 -5.22
C ALA A 26 -3.61 32.08 -3.87
N ILE A 27 -3.44 31.29 -2.81
CA ILE A 27 -4.04 31.55 -1.49
C ILE A 27 -3.21 32.57 -0.68
N PRO A 28 -3.87 33.57 -0.05
CA PRO A 28 -3.19 34.52 0.83
C PRO A 28 -2.57 33.83 2.05
N PRO A 29 -1.45 34.34 2.60
CA PRO A 29 -0.68 33.66 3.64
C PRO A 29 -1.50 33.29 4.89
N GLN A 30 -2.45 34.14 5.28
CA GLN A 30 -3.33 33.92 6.44
C GLN A 30 -4.19 32.64 6.31
N GLN A 31 -4.54 32.26 5.08
CA GLN A 31 -5.40 31.10 4.82
C GLN A 31 -4.62 29.82 4.51
N LYS A 32 -3.29 29.91 4.33
CA LYS A 32 -2.45 28.74 3.99
C LYS A 32 -2.51 27.66 5.04
N THR A 33 -2.57 28.03 6.32
CA THR A 33 -2.66 27.07 7.43
C THR A 33 -3.96 26.27 7.39
N ALA A 34 -5.10 26.95 7.19
CA ALA A 34 -6.40 26.29 7.09
C ALA A 34 -6.48 25.37 5.85
N PHE A 35 -5.95 25.84 4.71
CA PHE A 35 -5.88 25.04 3.50
C PHE A 35 -4.98 23.81 3.68
N HIS A 36 -3.83 23.97 4.34
CA HIS A 36 -2.93 22.86 4.64
C HIS A 36 -3.62 21.77 5.48
N GLN A 37 -4.38 22.16 6.52
CA GLN A 37 -5.15 21.20 7.31
C GLN A 37 -6.19 20.46 6.45
N ALA A 38 -6.93 21.17 5.60
CA ALA A 38 -7.89 20.55 4.69
C ALA A 38 -7.24 19.55 3.71
N VAL A 39 -6.01 19.83 3.26
CA VAL A 39 -5.23 18.90 2.43
C VAL A 39 -4.83 17.65 3.22
N LEU A 40 -4.41 17.80 4.47
CA LEU A 40 -4.10 16.66 5.34
C LEU A 40 -5.33 15.79 5.59
N ASP A 41 -6.49 16.40 5.84
CA ASP A 41 -7.74 15.66 6.05
C ASP A 41 -8.14 14.84 4.81
N GLU A 42 -8.01 15.41 3.60
CA GLU A 42 -8.25 14.69 2.33
C GLU A 42 -7.27 13.52 2.13
N ILE A 43 -5.99 13.69 2.53
CA ILE A 43 -5.00 12.60 2.50
C ILE A 43 -5.39 11.48 3.48
N LEU A 44 -5.92 11.84 4.64
CA LEU A 44 -6.32 10.90 5.69
C LEU A 44 -7.63 10.16 5.38
N GLU A 45 -8.47 10.69 4.48
CA GLU A 45 -9.73 10.08 4.06
C GLU A 45 -9.49 8.72 3.38
N GLN A 46 -8.54 8.65 2.44
CA GLN A 46 -8.22 7.41 1.74
C GLN A 46 -7.03 6.67 2.36
N ARG A 47 -7.28 6.01 3.48
CA ARG A 47 -6.32 5.11 4.12
C ARG A 47 -6.22 3.80 3.37
N VAL A 48 -4.98 3.38 3.05
CA VAL A 48 -4.74 2.06 2.47
C VAL A 48 -4.69 1.03 3.60
N VAL A 49 -5.50 0.00 3.45
CA VAL A 49 -5.38 -1.20 4.26
C VAL A 49 -3.99 -1.77 4.01
N SER A 50 -3.21 -2.01 5.07
CA SER A 50 -1.93 -2.71 4.95
C SER A 50 -2.11 -3.92 4.05
N SER A 51 -1.26 -4.09 3.02
CA SER A 51 -1.32 -5.23 2.10
C SER A 51 -1.42 -6.52 2.91
N ARG A 52 -2.62 -7.09 2.99
CA ARG A 52 -2.86 -8.29 3.78
C ARG A 52 -2.31 -9.47 2.99
N HIS A 53 -1.28 -10.12 3.53
CA HIS A 53 -0.87 -11.47 3.16
C HIS A 53 -0.50 -11.72 1.68
N ARG A 54 -0.16 -10.69 0.90
CA ARG A 54 0.35 -10.89 -0.47
C ARG A 54 1.76 -11.50 -0.41
N TRP A 55 1.81 -12.82 -0.48
CA TRP A 55 3.05 -13.58 -0.64
C TRP A 55 3.23 -13.87 -2.13
N ASN A 56 4.26 -13.29 -2.74
CA ASN A 56 4.63 -13.59 -4.12
C ASN A 56 5.84 -14.54 -4.10
N PRO A 57 5.64 -15.87 -4.11
CA PRO A 57 6.75 -16.80 -4.12
C PRO A 57 7.57 -16.59 -5.39
N ARG A 58 8.81 -16.12 -5.22
CA ARG A 58 9.75 -16.06 -6.33
C ARG A 58 10.36 -17.44 -6.53
N ALA A 59 9.93 -18.12 -7.58
CA ALA A 59 10.63 -19.31 -8.06
C ALA A 59 11.96 -18.86 -8.70
N ILE A 60 13.08 -19.27 -8.12
CA ILE A 60 14.40 -19.09 -8.73
C ILE A 60 14.64 -20.31 -9.61
N LYS A 61 14.79 -20.11 -10.92
CA LYS A 61 15.20 -21.20 -11.82
C LYS A 61 16.59 -21.67 -11.41
N ARG A 62 16.72 -22.95 -11.04
CA ARG A 62 18.00 -23.56 -10.70
C ARG A 62 18.60 -24.20 -11.95
N LYS A 63 19.74 -23.68 -12.40
CA LYS A 63 20.53 -24.30 -13.48
C LYS A 63 21.62 -25.23 -12.94
N MET A 64 21.92 -25.16 -11.63
CA MET A 64 22.80 -26.05 -10.84
C MET A 64 22.23 -26.29 -9.43
N SER A 65 22.45 -27.49 -8.86
CA SER A 65 21.78 -27.99 -7.64
C SER A 65 22.34 -27.51 -6.29
N ASN A 66 23.42 -26.72 -6.28
CA ASN A 66 24.12 -26.31 -5.04
C ASN A 66 23.77 -24.92 -4.50
N TYR A 67 22.95 -24.12 -5.19
CA TYR A 67 22.58 -22.80 -4.67
C TYR A 67 21.60 -22.95 -3.49
N PRO A 68 21.88 -22.39 -2.30
CA PRO A 68 21.01 -22.52 -1.13
C PRO A 68 19.65 -21.89 -1.43
N LEU A 69 18.59 -22.70 -1.30
CA LEU A 69 17.23 -22.21 -1.39
C LEU A 69 16.93 -21.35 -0.16
N ARG A 70 16.26 -20.22 -0.35
CA ARG A 70 15.72 -19.44 0.77
C ARG A 70 14.82 -20.37 1.57
N SER A 71 15.17 -20.63 2.84
CA SER A 71 14.48 -21.64 3.65
C SER A 71 12.99 -21.32 3.67
N ALA A 72 12.15 -22.35 3.45
CA ALA A 72 10.70 -22.25 3.55
C ALA A 72 10.21 -22.02 5.00
N MET A 73 11.12 -21.68 5.93
CA MET A 73 10.82 -21.39 7.34
C MET A 73 10.30 -19.97 7.58
N GLY A 74 10.14 -19.16 6.55
CA GLY A 74 9.27 -17.98 6.62
C GLY A 74 7.80 -18.42 6.55
N LYS A 75 7.03 -18.14 7.61
CA LYS A 75 5.59 -18.43 7.79
C LYS A 75 4.88 -18.83 6.49
N LYS A 76 4.64 -20.13 6.29
CA LYS A 76 3.79 -20.64 5.21
C LYS A 76 2.40 -20.00 5.39
N HIS A 77 1.83 -19.47 4.31
CA HIS A 77 0.50 -18.88 4.31
C HIS A 77 -0.52 -19.81 4.99
N LEU A 78 -1.44 -19.26 5.79
CA LEU A 78 -2.45 -20.00 6.57
C LEU A 78 -3.55 -20.67 5.72
N GLN A 79 -3.50 -20.60 4.40
CA GLN A 79 -4.48 -21.24 3.51
C GLN A 79 -3.80 -21.75 2.21
N PRO A 80 -4.09 -22.97 1.74
CA PRO A 80 -3.59 -23.47 0.47
C PRO A 80 -4.05 -22.61 -0.71
N ILE A 81 -3.13 -22.27 -1.62
CA ILE A 81 -3.39 -21.51 -2.87
C ILE A 81 -4.52 -22.14 -3.70
N ALA A 82 -4.72 -23.46 -3.57
CA ALA A 82 -5.80 -24.23 -4.19
C ALA A 82 -7.21 -23.65 -3.92
N TYR A 83 -7.42 -22.96 -2.79
CA TYR A 83 -8.73 -22.37 -2.46
C TYR A 83 -9.12 -21.22 -3.42
N TYR A 84 -8.14 -20.54 -4.04
CA TYR A 84 -8.37 -19.42 -4.95
C TYR A 84 -8.37 -19.82 -6.44
N ILE A 85 -7.96 -21.05 -6.77
CA ILE A 85 -7.92 -21.56 -8.15
C ILE A 85 -9.19 -22.41 -8.44
N ARG A 86 -10.34 -22.11 -7.84
CA ARG A 86 -11.61 -22.66 -8.35
C ARG A 86 -11.88 -22.03 -9.72
N ILE A 87 -11.33 -22.68 -10.74
CA ILE A 87 -11.58 -22.45 -12.15
C ILE A 87 -13.10 -22.50 -12.36
N LEU A 88 -13.65 -21.41 -12.86
CA LEU A 88 -15.01 -21.35 -13.43
C LEU A 88 -15.10 -22.45 -14.49
N LYS A 89 -15.98 -23.42 -14.25
CA LYS A 89 -16.32 -24.45 -15.25
C LYS A 89 -17.05 -23.82 -16.43
#